data_AF-A0A9Q8QU51-F1
#
_entry.id   AF-A0A9Q8QU51-F1
#
_cell.length_a   1.000
_cell.length_b   1.000
_cell.length_c   1.000
_cell.angle_alpha   90.00
_cell.angle_beta   90.00
_cell.angle_gamma   90.00
#
_symmetry.space_group_name_H-M   'P 1'
#
loop_
_entity.id
_entity.type
_entity.pdbx_description
1 polymer ?
#
loop_
_entity_poly.entity_id
_entity_poly.type
_entity_poly.pdbx_seq_one_letter_code
_entity_poly.pdbx_strand_id
1 'polypeptide(L)'
;MALGAVYEAGLGRDAALRRRQTVTALGHYTQAIVRLQTAIQDGWRRSKAPPLAQQTSILWTTLFLGLFEVGLPVRHSPGALCRWLTLQLINDASGDGWRQHMVHGTAEALRAAGPGACARGPGRAFFAQARVFEACRTILFNEPTFLTDGAWADLARGMWTAGRDDGDGDGDEWHPLDSLLDVMVMCSRLRVRAGTLMDGWDAGGGGDDDDDADEARAVCADGEGLCEALRCWREAYAADSTDDDTAIRDDDSTLLARVFYAATRIYLSGIFDYRRAEWTRRLHGGGGGGLMTVMLARDEVDAHVETILTLTGAALKGSSEGGRDGRGLSPVLFLFPLRVAGARAADKRRRARVVELLGRIRGEGFVVAAAIEGDLRGGVWRRG
;
A
#
# COMPACT_ATOMS: atom_id res chain seq x y z
N MET A 1 -8.27 -13.56 -19.12
CA MET A 1 -7.59 -14.19 -20.28
C MET A 1 -6.10 -13.88 -20.31
N ALA A 2 -5.67 -12.62 -20.40
CA ALA A 2 -4.25 -12.26 -20.43
C ALA A 2 -3.46 -12.80 -19.22
N LEU A 3 -3.92 -12.49 -17.99
CA LEU A 3 -3.30 -12.99 -16.74
C LEU A 3 -3.28 -14.52 -16.64
N GLY A 4 -4.34 -15.20 -17.09
CA GLY A 4 -4.39 -16.67 -17.12
C GLY A 4 -3.32 -17.27 -18.03
N ALA A 5 -3.11 -16.70 -19.22
CA ALA A 5 -2.05 -17.14 -20.13
C ALA A 5 -0.64 -16.88 -19.58
N VAL A 6 -0.44 -15.83 -18.78
CA VAL A 6 0.84 -15.58 -18.06
C VAL A 6 1.07 -16.65 -16.99
N TYR A 7 0.05 -16.96 -16.20
CA TYR A 7 0.13 -17.99 -15.17
C TYR A 7 0.44 -19.36 -15.78
N GLU A 8 -0.23 -19.72 -16.88
CA GLU A 8 0.07 -20.95 -17.64
C GLU A 8 1.49 -20.97 -18.22
N ALA A 9 2.01 -19.81 -18.66
CA ALA A 9 3.41 -19.69 -19.09
C ALA A 9 4.39 -19.90 -17.92
N GLY A 10 4.05 -19.44 -16.71
CA GLY A 10 4.84 -19.68 -15.50
C GLY A 10 4.96 -21.16 -15.13
N LEU A 11 3.88 -21.92 -15.34
CA LEU A 11 3.82 -23.37 -15.06
C LEU A 11 4.43 -24.24 -16.17
N GLY A 12 4.57 -23.70 -17.39
CA GLY A 12 5.06 -24.44 -18.55
C GLY A 12 6.55 -24.79 -18.48
N ARG A 13 6.88 -26.08 -18.39
CA ARG A 13 8.29 -26.56 -18.44
C ARG A 13 8.93 -26.40 -19.82
N ASP A 14 8.13 -26.43 -20.89
CA ASP A 14 8.58 -26.30 -22.28
C ASP A 14 8.75 -24.83 -22.71
N ALA A 15 9.90 -24.50 -23.31
CA ALA A 15 10.23 -23.17 -23.83
C ALA A 15 9.38 -22.75 -25.05
N ALA A 16 8.87 -23.69 -25.84
CA ALA A 16 7.98 -23.40 -26.97
C ALA A 16 6.56 -23.05 -26.50
N LEU A 17 6.02 -23.84 -25.57
CA LEU A 17 4.74 -23.58 -24.93
C LEU A 17 4.73 -22.23 -24.20
N ARG A 18 5.80 -21.93 -23.44
CA ARG A 18 5.98 -20.63 -22.79
C ARG A 18 5.90 -19.46 -23.75
N ARG A 19 6.67 -19.52 -24.85
CA ARG A 19 6.66 -18.46 -25.87
C ARG A 19 5.28 -18.27 -26.49
N ARG A 20 4.58 -19.36 -26.80
CA ARG A 20 3.21 -19.30 -27.35
C ARG A 20 2.25 -18.63 -26.36
N GLN A 21 2.29 -19.03 -25.10
CA GLN A 21 1.42 -18.46 -24.07
C GLN A 21 1.73 -16.99 -23.77
N THR A 22 3.00 -16.60 -23.78
CA THR A 22 3.41 -15.19 -23.69
C THR A 22 2.85 -14.35 -24.85
N VAL A 23 2.88 -14.86 -26.08
CA VAL A 23 2.31 -14.16 -27.24
C VAL A 23 0.78 -14.03 -27.12
N THR A 24 0.09 -15.09 -26.70
CA THR A 24 -1.36 -15.07 -26.45
C THR A 24 -1.72 -14.05 -25.35
N ALA A 25 -0.94 -14.03 -24.27
CA ALA A 25 -1.09 -13.09 -23.18
C ALA A 25 -0.99 -11.63 -23.64
N LEU A 26 0.06 -11.31 -24.42
CA LEU A 26 0.27 -9.98 -25.02
C LEU A 26 -0.86 -9.56 -25.96
N GLY A 27 -1.39 -10.50 -26.75
CA GLY A 27 -2.54 -10.25 -27.63
C GLY A 27 -3.79 -9.84 -26.85
N HIS A 28 -4.12 -10.57 -25.80
CA HIS A 28 -5.26 -10.24 -24.93
C HIS A 28 -5.07 -8.95 -24.15
N TYR A 29 -3.85 -8.67 -23.68
CA TYR A 29 -3.53 -7.42 -23.00
C TYR A 29 -3.72 -6.21 -23.92
N THR A 30 -3.18 -6.28 -25.14
CA THR A 30 -3.34 -5.21 -26.15
C THR A 30 -4.81 -4.95 -26.46
N GLN A 31 -5.59 -6.03 -26.62
CA GLN A 31 -7.03 -5.93 -26.85
C GLN A 31 -7.77 -5.29 -25.67
N ALA A 32 -7.36 -5.60 -24.44
CA ALA A 32 -7.95 -5.01 -23.23
C ALA A 32 -7.68 -3.50 -23.15
N ILE A 33 -6.48 -3.04 -23.48
CA ILE A 33 -6.14 -1.61 -23.55
C ILE A 33 -7.04 -0.89 -24.54
N VAL A 34 -7.14 -1.39 -25.78
CA VAL A 34 -7.95 -0.75 -26.83
C VAL A 34 -9.41 -0.63 -26.38
N ARG A 35 -9.97 -1.71 -25.80
CA ARG A 35 -11.35 -1.71 -25.30
C ARG A 35 -11.56 -0.76 -24.13
N LEU A 36 -10.59 -0.66 -23.22
CA LEU A 36 -10.63 0.27 -22.10
C LEU A 36 -10.63 1.73 -22.60
N GLN A 37 -9.74 2.04 -23.55
CA GLN A 37 -9.67 3.38 -24.17
C GLN A 37 -10.98 3.75 -24.86
N THR A 38 -11.55 2.84 -25.66
CA THR A 38 -12.87 3.07 -26.30
C THR A 38 -13.95 3.31 -25.25
N ALA A 39 -14.02 2.49 -24.19
CA ALA A 39 -15.02 2.64 -23.14
C ALA A 39 -14.92 3.98 -22.39
N ILE A 40 -13.69 4.45 -22.11
CA ILE A 40 -13.46 5.76 -21.49
C ILE A 40 -13.87 6.88 -22.45
N GLN A 41 -13.45 6.83 -23.71
CA GLN A 41 -13.77 7.85 -24.71
C GLN A 41 -15.27 7.96 -24.98
N ASP A 42 -15.98 6.84 -25.04
CA ASP A 42 -17.43 6.80 -25.23
C ASP A 42 -18.18 7.40 -24.03
N GLY A 43 -17.69 7.18 -22.81
CA GLY A 43 -18.20 7.83 -21.60
C GLY A 43 -18.02 9.34 -21.63
N TRP A 44 -16.83 9.80 -22.02
CA TRP A 44 -16.52 11.24 -22.15
C TRP A 44 -17.39 11.93 -23.21
N ARG A 45 -17.60 11.31 -24.38
CA ARG A 45 -18.43 11.87 -25.46
C ARG A 45 -19.90 12.04 -25.09
N ARG A 46 -20.42 11.23 -24.17
CA ARG A 46 -21.83 11.24 -23.80
C ARG A 46 -22.15 12.19 -22.63
N SER A 47 -21.15 12.82 -22.02
CA SER A 47 -21.27 13.68 -20.81
C SER A 47 -22.15 13.08 -19.71
N LYS A 48 -22.27 11.75 -19.68
CA LYS A 48 -23.05 10.97 -18.72
C LYS A 48 -22.13 9.88 -18.20
N ALA A 49 -22.19 9.67 -16.89
CA ALA A 49 -21.47 8.58 -16.25
C ALA A 49 -21.85 7.24 -16.93
N PRO A 50 -20.88 6.34 -17.18
CA PRO A 50 -21.19 5.01 -17.72
C PRO A 50 -22.15 4.25 -16.78
N PRO A 51 -22.92 3.27 -17.27
CA PRO A 51 -23.67 2.37 -16.38
C PRO A 51 -22.76 1.69 -15.35
N LEU A 52 -23.30 1.40 -14.16
CA LEU A 52 -22.53 0.87 -13.01
C LEU A 52 -21.71 -0.40 -13.35
N ALA A 53 -22.28 -1.30 -14.15
CA ALA A 53 -21.59 -2.51 -14.62
C ALA A 53 -20.38 -2.20 -15.52
N GLN A 54 -20.48 -1.16 -16.36
CA GLN A 54 -19.39 -0.70 -17.20
C GLN A 54 -18.30 -0.01 -16.37
N GLN A 55 -18.68 0.81 -15.38
CA GLN A 55 -17.72 1.41 -14.45
C GLN A 55 -16.93 0.34 -13.69
N THR A 56 -17.64 -0.66 -13.16
CA THR A 56 -17.01 -1.80 -12.47
C THR A 56 -16.05 -2.55 -13.39
N SER A 57 -16.44 -2.77 -14.65
CA SER A 57 -15.57 -3.41 -15.65
C SER A 57 -14.31 -2.59 -15.94
N ILE A 58 -14.43 -1.26 -16.03
CA ILE A 58 -13.31 -0.32 -16.20
C ILE A 58 -12.35 -0.42 -15.00
N LEU A 59 -12.87 -0.43 -13.78
CA LEU A 59 -12.07 -0.56 -12.54
C LEU A 59 -11.25 -1.85 -12.52
N TRP A 60 -11.91 -3.00 -12.68
CA TRP A 60 -11.25 -4.30 -12.71
C TRP A 60 -10.24 -4.40 -13.86
N THR A 61 -10.58 -3.91 -15.05
CA THR A 61 -9.66 -3.92 -16.19
C THR A 61 -8.43 -3.06 -15.92
N THR A 62 -8.60 -1.87 -15.32
CA THR A 62 -7.49 -0.97 -14.97
C THR A 62 -6.53 -1.62 -13.98
N LEU A 63 -7.06 -2.24 -12.93
CA LEU A 63 -6.26 -2.98 -11.95
C LEU A 63 -5.52 -4.17 -12.58
N PHE A 64 -6.22 -5.00 -13.36
CA PHE A 64 -5.61 -6.18 -13.98
C PHE A 64 -4.57 -5.84 -15.03
N LEU A 65 -4.69 -4.71 -15.74
CA LEU A 65 -3.65 -4.23 -16.63
C LEU A 65 -2.36 -3.91 -15.85
N GLY A 66 -2.48 -3.29 -14.68
CA GLY A 66 -1.32 -2.99 -13.81
C GLY A 66 -0.67 -4.23 -13.21
N LEU A 67 -1.47 -5.24 -12.89
CA LEU A 67 -0.96 -6.53 -12.43
C LEU A 67 -0.29 -7.33 -13.56
N PHE A 68 -0.76 -7.18 -14.80
CA PHE A 68 -0.18 -7.85 -15.97
C PHE A 68 1.22 -7.32 -16.31
N GLU A 69 1.50 -6.04 -16.05
CA GLU A 69 2.80 -5.40 -16.27
C GLU A 69 3.94 -6.03 -15.43
N VAL A 70 3.60 -6.72 -14.34
CA VAL A 70 4.55 -7.40 -13.44
C VAL A 70 4.92 -8.81 -13.93
N GLY A 71 4.01 -9.49 -14.63
CA GLY A 71 4.09 -10.94 -14.86
C GLY A 71 5.02 -11.41 -15.97
N LEU A 72 5.67 -10.50 -16.72
CA LEU A 72 6.55 -10.87 -17.83
C LEU A 72 8.03 -10.75 -17.43
N PRO A 73 8.74 -11.87 -17.20
CA PRO A 73 10.18 -11.81 -16.92
C PRO A 73 10.95 -11.29 -18.14
N VAL A 74 11.76 -10.25 -17.92
CA VAL A 74 12.67 -9.67 -18.90
C VAL A 74 13.69 -10.73 -19.32
N ARG A 75 13.70 -11.12 -20.60
CA ARG A 75 14.86 -11.73 -21.26
C ARG A 75 15.30 -10.86 -22.42
N HIS A 76 16.51 -10.33 -22.32
CA HIS A 76 17.14 -9.57 -23.40
C HIS A 76 17.26 -10.43 -24.65
N SER A 77 16.54 -10.04 -25.70
CA SER A 77 16.81 -10.51 -27.07
C SER A 77 16.66 -9.32 -28.03
N PRO A 78 17.68 -9.00 -28.85
CA PRO A 78 17.63 -7.84 -29.73
C PRO A 78 16.84 -8.18 -30.99
N GLY A 79 15.67 -7.54 -31.16
CA GLY A 79 14.94 -7.60 -32.42
C GLY A 79 13.46 -7.24 -32.33
N ALA A 80 13.14 -5.96 -32.58
CA ALA A 80 12.03 -5.47 -33.42
C ALA A 80 11.53 -4.10 -32.91
N LEU A 81 11.71 -3.08 -33.76
CA LEU A 81 11.35 -1.69 -33.48
C LEU A 81 9.84 -1.43 -33.32
N CYS A 82 8.94 -2.30 -33.79
CA CYS A 82 7.50 -2.12 -33.55
C CYS A 82 7.04 -2.50 -32.13
N ARG A 83 7.92 -3.10 -31.31
CA ARG A 83 7.64 -3.37 -29.89
C ARG A 83 7.89 -2.15 -28.97
N TRP A 84 8.59 -1.13 -29.46
CA TRP A 84 9.16 -0.07 -28.62
C TRP A 84 8.15 0.97 -28.08
N LEU A 85 7.02 1.19 -28.76
CA LEU A 85 6.01 2.16 -28.29
C LEU A 85 5.05 1.58 -27.23
N THR A 86 4.74 0.29 -27.30
CA THR A 86 3.99 -0.41 -26.24
C THR A 86 4.89 -0.78 -25.05
N LEU A 87 6.21 -0.87 -25.25
CA LEU A 87 7.22 -1.19 -24.23
C LEU A 87 7.46 -0.09 -23.19
N GLN A 88 7.08 1.17 -23.43
CA GLN A 88 7.37 2.26 -22.48
C GLN A 88 6.58 2.15 -21.16
N LEU A 89 5.36 1.57 -21.19
CA LEU A 89 4.63 1.19 -19.97
C LEU A 89 5.04 -0.21 -19.46
N ILE A 90 5.38 -1.14 -20.36
CA ILE A 90 5.58 -2.58 -20.07
C ILE A 90 6.99 -2.91 -19.53
N ASN A 91 7.98 -2.03 -19.67
CA ASN A 91 9.38 -2.37 -19.38
C ASN A 91 10.13 -1.20 -18.73
N ASP A 92 9.48 -0.55 -17.79
CA ASP A 92 10.16 0.41 -16.94
C ASP A 92 11.00 -0.32 -15.89
N ALA A 93 12.31 -0.42 -16.15
CA ALA A 93 13.28 -0.98 -15.22
C ALA A 93 13.38 -0.19 -13.90
N SER A 94 12.88 1.06 -13.87
CA SER A 94 12.82 1.86 -12.65
C SER A 94 11.60 1.53 -11.77
N GLY A 95 10.57 0.88 -12.30
CA GLY A 95 9.33 0.59 -11.59
C GLY A 95 8.42 1.81 -11.37
N ASP A 96 8.77 2.97 -11.93
CA ASP A 96 8.00 4.21 -11.84
C ASP A 96 6.70 4.15 -12.66
N GLY A 97 6.70 3.44 -13.80
CA GLY A 97 5.51 3.18 -14.61
C GLY A 97 4.50 2.29 -13.89
N TRP A 98 4.96 1.20 -13.27
CA TRP A 98 4.14 0.35 -12.41
C TRP A 98 3.58 1.13 -11.23
N ARG A 99 4.43 1.96 -10.59
CA ARG A 99 3.99 2.89 -9.55
C ARG A 99 2.88 3.74 -10.13
N GLN A 100 3.13 4.59 -11.12
CA GLN A 100 2.14 5.50 -11.70
C GLN A 100 0.83 4.80 -12.10
N HIS A 101 0.88 3.61 -12.67
CA HIS A 101 -0.31 2.86 -13.09
C HIS A 101 -1.09 2.27 -11.91
N MET A 102 -0.47 1.45 -11.06
CA MET A 102 -1.17 0.81 -9.95
C MET A 102 -1.65 1.82 -8.91
N VAL A 103 -0.87 2.87 -8.73
CA VAL A 103 -0.93 3.79 -7.61
C VAL A 103 -1.71 5.05 -7.95
N HIS A 104 -1.54 5.59 -9.16
CA HIS A 104 -2.27 6.78 -9.62
C HIS A 104 -3.43 6.39 -10.55
N GLY A 105 -3.22 5.46 -11.49
CA GLY A 105 -4.26 5.02 -12.42
C GLY A 105 -5.49 4.39 -11.74
N THR A 106 -5.26 3.40 -10.86
CA THR A 106 -6.35 2.72 -10.14
C THR A 106 -7.09 3.66 -9.18
N ALA A 107 -6.35 4.49 -8.44
CA ALA A 107 -6.91 5.43 -7.47
C ALA A 107 -7.74 6.54 -8.16
N GLU A 108 -7.25 7.11 -9.26
CA GLU A 108 -8.00 8.11 -10.04
C GLU A 108 -9.24 7.49 -10.70
N ALA A 109 -9.13 6.28 -11.23
CA ALA A 109 -10.29 5.58 -11.80
C ALA A 109 -11.38 5.31 -10.74
N LEU A 110 -10.96 4.95 -9.53
CA LEU A 110 -11.86 4.73 -8.40
C LEU A 110 -12.50 6.04 -7.93
N ARG A 111 -11.70 7.11 -7.79
CA ARG A 111 -12.20 8.45 -7.47
C ARG A 111 -13.23 8.92 -8.50
N ALA A 112 -12.97 8.69 -9.78
CA ALA A 112 -13.87 9.07 -10.88
C ALA A 112 -15.16 8.24 -10.92
N ALA A 113 -15.13 6.97 -10.53
CA ALA A 113 -16.32 6.13 -10.41
C ALA A 113 -17.22 6.58 -9.23
N GLY A 114 -16.60 7.12 -8.18
CA GLY A 114 -17.28 7.60 -6.99
C GLY A 114 -17.73 6.48 -6.05
N PRO A 115 -18.06 6.82 -4.78
CA PRO A 115 -18.37 5.82 -3.76
C PRO A 115 -19.64 5.01 -4.07
N GLY A 116 -20.60 5.59 -4.81
CA GLY A 116 -21.82 4.91 -5.21
C GLY A 116 -21.58 3.68 -6.09
N ALA A 117 -20.54 3.69 -6.94
CA ALA A 117 -20.17 2.55 -7.78
C ALA A 117 -19.64 1.36 -6.96
N CYS A 118 -19.16 1.64 -5.74
CA CYS A 118 -18.53 0.68 -4.84
C CYS A 118 -19.44 0.26 -3.67
N ALA A 119 -20.69 0.73 -3.62
CA ALA A 119 -21.60 0.43 -2.52
C ALA A 119 -22.00 -1.05 -2.43
N ARG A 120 -22.08 -1.76 -3.56
CA ARG A 120 -22.59 -3.15 -3.63
C ARG A 120 -21.91 -3.98 -4.71
N GLY A 121 -22.08 -5.30 -4.62
CA GLY A 121 -21.68 -6.25 -5.67
C GLY A 121 -20.18 -6.23 -5.97
N PRO A 122 -19.76 -6.46 -7.24
CA PRO A 122 -18.34 -6.55 -7.60
C PRO A 122 -17.56 -5.24 -7.42
N GLY A 123 -18.24 -4.09 -7.35
CA GLY A 123 -17.62 -2.80 -7.01
C GLY A 123 -17.21 -2.70 -5.54
N ARG A 124 -18.00 -3.31 -4.63
CA ARG A 124 -17.66 -3.42 -3.19
C ARG A 124 -16.40 -4.25 -2.98
N ALA A 125 -16.34 -5.42 -3.61
CA ALA A 125 -15.18 -6.31 -3.54
C ALA A 125 -13.91 -5.66 -4.11
N PHE A 126 -14.04 -4.92 -5.22
CA PHE A 126 -12.94 -4.14 -5.77
C PHE A 126 -12.44 -3.07 -4.79
N PHE A 127 -13.36 -2.30 -4.21
CA PHE A 127 -13.01 -1.23 -3.27
C PHE A 127 -12.28 -1.77 -2.04
N ALA A 128 -12.72 -2.89 -1.47
CA ALA A 128 -12.05 -3.54 -0.35
C ALA A 128 -10.56 -3.86 -0.68
N GLN A 129 -10.29 -4.40 -1.87
CA GLN A 129 -8.91 -4.68 -2.30
C GLN A 129 -8.12 -3.41 -2.60
N ALA A 130 -8.71 -2.48 -3.37
CA ALA A 130 -8.06 -1.25 -3.77
C ALA A 130 -7.71 -0.35 -2.58
N ARG A 131 -8.53 -0.36 -1.52
CA ARG A 131 -8.31 0.40 -0.27
C ARG A 131 -6.99 0.01 0.40
N VAL A 132 -6.62 -1.26 0.42
CA VAL A 132 -5.34 -1.73 0.98
C VAL A 132 -4.17 -1.11 0.21
N PHE A 133 -4.20 -1.18 -1.12
CA PHE A 133 -3.15 -0.63 -1.97
C PHE A 133 -3.06 0.89 -1.87
N GLU A 134 -4.20 1.57 -1.81
CA GLU A 134 -4.27 3.02 -1.65
C GLU A 134 -3.73 3.48 -0.28
N ALA A 135 -4.05 2.76 0.80
CA ALA A 135 -3.47 3.02 2.13
C ALA A 135 -1.93 2.82 2.14
N CYS A 136 -1.43 1.78 1.48
CA CYS A 136 0.01 1.58 1.32
C CYS A 136 0.67 2.69 0.48
N ARG A 137 0.04 3.09 -0.63
CA ARG A 137 0.52 4.18 -1.51
C ARG A 137 0.73 5.46 -0.71
N THR A 138 -0.34 5.90 -0.06
CA THR A 138 -0.43 7.24 0.52
C THR A 138 0.65 7.43 1.60
N ILE A 139 1.00 6.33 2.29
CA ILE A 139 2.10 6.28 3.23
C ILE A 139 3.46 6.18 2.52
N LEU A 140 3.60 5.30 1.52
CA LEU A 140 4.88 5.06 0.84
C LEU A 140 5.42 6.33 0.15
N PHE A 141 4.53 7.16 -0.39
CA PHE A 141 4.89 8.38 -1.13
C PHE A 141 4.60 9.68 -0.36
N ASN A 142 4.01 9.61 0.85
CA ASN A 142 3.57 10.77 1.62
C ASN A 142 2.63 11.71 0.83
N GLU A 143 1.75 11.14 0.03
CA GLU A 143 0.79 11.88 -0.81
C GLU A 143 -0.59 11.92 -0.14
N PRO A 144 -1.48 12.86 -0.50
CA PRO A 144 -2.87 12.85 -0.04
C PRO A 144 -3.67 11.71 -0.71
N THR A 145 -4.76 11.27 -0.07
CA THR A 145 -5.66 10.21 -0.57
C THR A 145 -7.11 10.65 -0.56
N PHE A 146 -7.93 10.13 -1.47
CA PHE A 146 -9.39 10.33 -1.45
C PHE A 146 -10.08 9.55 -0.32
N LEU A 147 -9.40 8.59 0.31
CA LEU A 147 -9.97 7.82 1.41
C LEU A 147 -10.26 8.67 2.66
N THR A 148 -9.71 9.89 2.73
CA THR A 148 -10.04 10.86 3.80
C THR A 148 -11.33 11.63 3.54
N ASP A 149 -11.89 11.57 2.32
CA ASP A 149 -13.11 12.28 1.98
C ASP A 149 -14.31 11.63 2.68
N GLY A 150 -15.23 12.46 3.20
CA GLY A 150 -16.36 11.99 4.01
C GLY A 150 -17.17 10.87 3.36
N ALA A 151 -17.52 11.01 2.08
CA ALA A 151 -18.32 10.01 1.37
C ALA A 151 -17.61 8.65 1.20
N TRP A 152 -16.29 8.64 1.07
CA TRP A 152 -15.50 7.40 0.97
C TRP A 152 -15.27 6.77 2.35
N ALA A 153 -15.08 7.60 3.39
CA ALA A 153 -15.02 7.12 4.76
C ALA A 153 -16.37 6.56 5.25
N ASP A 154 -17.49 7.18 4.84
CA ASP A 154 -18.84 6.69 5.10
C ASP A 154 -19.11 5.38 4.37
N LEU A 155 -18.67 5.25 3.11
CA LEU A 155 -18.73 3.98 2.39
C LEU A 155 -17.94 2.90 3.11
N ALA A 156 -16.70 3.19 3.52
CA ALA A 156 -15.88 2.25 4.29
C ALA A 156 -16.64 1.80 5.54
N ARG A 157 -17.07 2.72 6.39
CA ARG A 157 -17.83 2.40 7.62
C ARG A 157 -19.12 1.62 7.34
N GLY A 158 -19.87 1.99 6.29
CA GLY A 158 -21.13 1.36 5.91
C GLY A 158 -20.99 -0.06 5.38
N MET A 159 -19.86 -0.40 4.74
CA MET A 159 -19.57 -1.77 4.34
C MET A 159 -19.49 -2.71 5.54
N TRP A 160 -19.03 -2.22 6.69
CA TRP A 160 -18.83 -3.02 7.89
C TRP A 160 -20.09 -3.13 8.76
N THR A 161 -21.01 -2.17 8.67
CA THR A 161 -22.30 -2.24 9.39
C THR A 161 -23.35 -3.07 8.65
N ALA A 162 -23.31 -3.11 7.32
CA ALA A 162 -24.30 -3.82 6.49
C ALA A 162 -24.16 -5.35 6.51
N GLY A 163 -22.98 -5.89 6.85
CA GLY A 163 -22.78 -7.34 7.02
C GLY A 163 -23.48 -7.95 8.24
N ARG A 164 -24.13 -7.10 9.07
CA ARG A 164 -24.77 -7.51 10.33
C ARG A 164 -26.26 -7.87 10.18
N ASP A 165 -26.91 -7.45 9.09
CA ASP A 165 -28.36 -7.58 8.87
C ASP A 165 -28.76 -8.68 7.86
N ASP A 166 -27.82 -9.19 7.06
CA ASP A 166 -28.04 -10.34 6.18
C ASP A 166 -27.83 -11.61 7.01
N GLY A 167 -28.91 -12.23 7.48
CA GLY A 167 -28.95 -13.32 8.48
C GLY A 167 -28.25 -14.65 8.14
N ASP A 168 -27.10 -14.62 7.49
CA ASP A 168 -26.16 -15.73 7.41
C ASP A 168 -25.19 -15.58 8.59
N GLY A 169 -25.35 -16.45 9.59
CA GLY A 169 -24.74 -16.34 10.92
C GLY A 169 -23.25 -16.65 10.97
N ASP A 170 -22.43 -15.79 10.38
CA ASP A 170 -21.05 -15.59 10.80
C ASP A 170 -20.94 -14.10 11.15
N GLY A 171 -20.96 -13.79 12.45
CA GLY A 171 -20.96 -12.41 12.90
C GLY A 171 -19.69 -11.74 12.43
N ASP A 172 -19.78 -10.92 11.38
CA ASP A 172 -18.67 -10.26 10.68
C ASP A 172 -17.79 -9.54 11.72
N GLU A 173 -16.78 -10.28 12.16
CA GLU A 173 -15.84 -9.92 13.20
C GLU A 173 -15.07 -8.71 12.67
N TRP A 174 -14.87 -7.69 13.50
CA TRP A 174 -14.15 -6.50 13.08
C TRP A 174 -12.76 -6.95 12.62
N HIS A 175 -12.52 -7.09 11.31
CA HIS A 175 -11.27 -7.70 10.84
C HIS A 175 -10.11 -6.78 11.25
N PRO A 176 -9.07 -7.30 11.92
CA PRO A 176 -7.97 -6.48 12.43
C PRO A 176 -7.36 -5.58 11.36
N LEU A 177 -7.28 -6.06 10.11
CA LEU A 177 -6.75 -5.30 8.99
C LEU A 177 -7.62 -4.08 8.63
N ASP A 178 -8.94 -4.23 8.56
CA ASP A 178 -9.84 -3.18 8.06
C ASP A 178 -9.91 -1.96 8.98
N SER A 179 -9.91 -2.20 10.28
CA SER A 179 -9.84 -1.16 11.31
C SER A 179 -8.48 -0.45 11.31
N LEU A 180 -7.40 -1.21 11.09
CA LEU A 180 -6.05 -0.64 10.99
C LEU A 180 -5.88 0.24 9.74
N LEU A 181 -6.49 -0.13 8.61
CA LEU A 181 -6.43 0.67 7.38
C LEU A 181 -6.99 2.08 7.57
N ASP A 182 -8.03 2.26 8.39
CA ASP A 182 -8.54 3.60 8.71
C ASP A 182 -7.50 4.43 9.46
N VAL A 183 -6.83 3.82 10.44
CA VAL A 183 -5.76 4.48 11.20
C VAL A 183 -4.58 4.82 10.29
N MET A 184 -4.20 3.92 9.37
CA MET A 184 -3.17 4.16 8.35
C MET A 184 -3.48 5.37 7.47
N VAL A 185 -4.72 5.47 6.98
CA VAL A 185 -5.19 6.60 6.16
C VAL A 185 -5.08 7.91 6.95
N MET A 186 -5.48 7.91 8.22
CA MET A 186 -5.39 9.10 9.07
C MET A 186 -3.94 9.48 9.39
N CYS A 187 -3.04 8.51 9.60
CA CYS A 187 -1.59 8.75 9.71
C CYS A 187 -1.02 9.41 8.44
N SER A 188 -1.48 9.02 7.25
CA SER A 188 -1.05 9.65 6.00
C SER A 188 -1.56 11.08 5.87
N ARG A 189 -2.83 11.34 6.23
CA ARG A 189 -3.36 12.71 6.31
C ARG A 189 -2.53 13.59 7.24
N LEU A 190 -2.20 13.08 8.42
CA LEU A 190 -1.37 13.78 9.40
C LEU A 190 0.01 14.10 8.83
N ARG A 191 0.63 13.15 8.11
CA ARG A 191 1.93 13.36 7.45
C ARG A 191 1.88 14.50 6.44
N VAL A 192 0.86 14.56 5.59
CA VAL A 192 0.72 15.62 4.57
C VAL A 192 0.55 16.99 5.22
N ARG A 193 -0.29 17.07 6.26
CA ARG A 193 -0.50 18.29 7.06
C ARG A 193 0.81 18.75 7.72
N ALA A 194 1.51 17.83 8.39
CA ALA A 194 2.82 18.09 8.98
C ALA A 194 3.86 18.53 7.94
N GLY A 195 3.85 17.91 6.75
CA GLY A 195 4.72 18.27 5.63
C GLY A 195 4.51 19.71 5.18
N THR A 196 3.25 20.10 4.98
CA THR A 196 2.88 21.46 4.58
C THR A 196 3.32 22.49 5.61
N LEU A 197 3.14 22.18 6.90
CA LEU A 197 3.60 23.02 8.00
C LEU A 197 5.14 23.17 8.01
N MET A 198 5.86 22.06 7.84
CA MET A 198 7.32 22.04 7.76
C MET A 198 7.87 22.81 6.55
N ASP A 199 7.22 22.72 5.40
CA ASP A 199 7.56 23.50 4.21
C ASP A 199 7.38 25.00 4.46
N GLY A 200 6.34 25.38 5.20
CA GLY A 200 6.11 26.76 5.67
C GLY A 200 7.23 27.27 6.57
N TRP A 201 7.72 26.42 7.49
CA TRP A 201 8.86 26.76 8.35
C TRP A 201 10.15 27.00 7.54
N ASP A 202 10.40 26.18 6.53
CA ASP A 202 11.60 26.27 5.68
C ASP A 202 11.56 27.48 4.73
N ALA A 203 10.37 27.86 4.26
CA ALA A 203 10.18 29.03 3.41
C ALA A 203 10.42 30.36 4.15
N GLY A 204 10.67 30.34 5.47
CA GLY A 204 10.81 31.55 6.29
C GLY A 204 9.54 32.41 6.27
N GLY A 205 8.39 31.78 5.98
CA GLY A 205 7.11 32.47 5.86
C GLY A 205 6.76 33.13 7.18
N GLY A 206 6.62 34.46 7.17
CA GLY A 206 6.11 35.25 8.29
C GLY A 206 4.61 35.04 8.49
N GLY A 207 4.20 33.79 8.74
CA GLY A 207 2.94 33.53 9.44
C GLY A 207 3.02 34.10 10.85
N ASP A 208 1.88 34.38 11.46
CA ASP A 208 1.86 34.76 12.87
C ASP A 208 2.45 33.60 13.68
N ASP A 209 3.52 33.83 14.44
CA ASP A 209 4.24 32.77 15.17
C ASP A 209 3.29 31.97 16.08
N ASP A 210 2.19 32.61 16.51
CA ASP A 210 1.12 32.00 17.30
C ASP A 210 0.25 31.02 16.49
N ASP A 211 -0.10 31.34 15.23
CA ASP A 211 -0.89 30.46 14.34
C ASP A 211 -0.12 29.18 14.00
N ASP A 212 1.18 29.30 13.71
CA ASP A 212 2.06 28.17 13.44
C ASP A 212 2.22 27.27 14.67
N ALA A 213 2.28 27.86 15.86
CA ALA A 213 2.37 27.12 17.12
C ALA A 213 1.05 26.43 17.48
N ASP A 214 -0.09 27.08 17.23
CA ASP A 214 -1.43 26.49 17.35
C ASP A 214 -1.59 25.29 16.42
N GLU A 215 -1.19 25.43 15.16
CA GLU A 215 -1.23 24.36 14.16
C GLU A 215 -0.29 23.21 14.53
N ALA A 216 0.94 23.50 14.99
CA ALA A 216 1.87 22.49 15.48
C ALA A 216 1.30 21.71 16.67
N ARG A 217 0.64 22.40 17.61
CA ARG A 217 -0.05 21.76 18.75
C ARG A 217 -1.21 20.88 18.30
N ALA A 218 -2.00 21.33 17.34
CA ALA A 218 -3.09 20.54 16.78
C ALA A 218 -2.58 19.29 16.03
N VAL A 219 -1.49 19.40 15.26
CA VAL A 219 -0.83 18.25 14.61
C VAL A 219 -0.29 17.26 15.64
N CYS A 220 0.31 17.73 16.74
CA CYS A 220 0.74 16.86 17.81
C CYS A 220 -0.42 16.15 18.50
N ALA A 221 -1.50 16.86 18.84
CA ALA A 221 -2.69 16.28 19.46
C ALA A 221 -3.35 15.21 18.57
N ASP A 222 -3.44 15.45 17.26
CA ASP A 222 -3.90 14.43 16.29
C ASP A 222 -2.97 13.20 16.31
N GLY A 223 -1.65 13.41 16.38
CA GLY A 223 -0.66 12.35 16.50
C GLY A 223 -0.84 11.50 17.76
N GLU A 224 -1.13 12.14 18.90
CA GLU A 224 -1.44 11.45 20.15
C GLU A 224 -2.72 10.62 20.04
N GLY A 225 -3.77 11.20 19.46
CA GLY A 225 -5.02 10.49 19.19
C GLY A 225 -4.82 9.24 18.32
N LEU A 226 -3.93 9.30 17.32
CA LEU A 226 -3.59 8.14 16.48
C LEU A 226 -2.72 7.11 17.21
N CYS A 227 -1.83 7.54 18.10
CA CYS A 227 -1.10 6.62 18.98
C CYS A 227 -2.07 5.83 19.88
N GLU A 228 -3.04 6.53 20.45
CA GLU A 228 -4.06 5.94 21.30
C GLU A 228 -4.95 4.98 20.50
N ALA A 229 -5.37 5.36 19.29
CA ALA A 229 -6.11 4.48 18.39
C ALA A 229 -5.34 3.19 18.06
N LEU A 230 -4.02 3.28 17.79
CA LEU A 230 -3.16 2.13 17.57
C LEU A 230 -3.01 1.26 18.82
N ARG A 231 -2.93 1.87 20.02
CA ARG A 231 -2.88 1.15 21.30
C ARG A 231 -4.17 0.37 21.54
N CYS A 232 -5.32 1.03 21.42
CA CYS A 232 -6.64 0.39 21.53
C CYS A 232 -6.82 -0.72 20.51
N TRP A 233 -6.39 -0.50 19.26
CA TRP A 233 -6.39 -1.54 18.23
C TRP A 233 -5.54 -2.74 18.66
N ARG A 234 -4.31 -2.53 19.14
CA ARG A 234 -3.46 -3.63 19.59
C ARG A 234 -4.08 -4.38 20.76
N GLU A 235 -4.69 -3.70 21.72
CA GLU A 235 -5.34 -4.34 22.86
C GLU A 235 -6.54 -5.18 22.45
N ALA A 236 -7.33 -4.71 21.48
CA ALA A 236 -8.47 -5.44 20.94
C ALA A 236 -8.07 -6.73 20.19
N TYR A 237 -6.89 -6.76 19.56
CA TYR A 237 -6.51 -7.81 18.61
C TYR A 237 -5.23 -8.59 18.92
N ALA A 238 -4.47 -8.19 19.95
CA ALA A 238 -3.23 -8.88 20.34
C ALA A 238 -3.37 -9.76 21.59
N ALA A 239 -4.49 -9.70 22.30
CA ALA A 239 -4.67 -10.37 23.59
C ALA A 239 -5.07 -11.86 23.49
N ASP A 240 -5.59 -12.33 22.35
CA ASP A 240 -6.13 -13.70 22.23
C ASP A 240 -5.13 -14.76 21.75
N SER A 241 -3.85 -14.42 21.55
CA SER A 241 -2.86 -15.37 20.98
C SER A 241 -2.13 -16.25 22.03
N THR A 242 -2.69 -16.46 23.23
CA THR A 242 -2.04 -17.24 24.30
C THR A 242 -2.41 -18.73 24.33
N ASP A 243 -3.31 -19.20 23.46
CA ASP A 243 -3.59 -20.64 23.35
C ASP A 243 -2.59 -21.32 22.40
N ASP A 244 -1.61 -21.97 23.02
CA ASP A 244 -0.44 -22.68 22.50
C ASP A 244 -0.76 -23.89 21.57
N ASP A 245 -2.02 -24.05 21.14
CA ASP A 245 -2.49 -25.18 20.30
C ASP A 245 -3.21 -24.74 19.01
N THR A 246 -3.33 -23.44 18.72
CA THR A 246 -3.96 -22.90 17.48
C THR A 246 -2.97 -22.45 16.40
N ALA A 247 -1.73 -22.94 16.45
CA ALA A 247 -0.64 -22.62 15.53
C ALA A 247 -0.84 -23.04 14.05
N ILE A 248 -2.07 -23.33 13.61
CA ILE A 248 -2.39 -23.87 12.27
C ILE A 248 -3.27 -22.93 11.42
N ARG A 249 -3.74 -21.78 11.94
CA ARG A 249 -4.52 -20.79 11.15
C ARG A 249 -4.21 -19.34 11.54
N ASP A 250 -2.96 -18.90 11.47
CA ASP A 250 -2.69 -17.46 11.40
C ASP A 250 -3.22 -16.99 10.04
N ASP A 251 -4.43 -16.44 10.00
CA ASP A 251 -5.08 -15.97 8.79
C ASP A 251 -4.21 -14.88 8.12
N ASP A 252 -4.15 -14.89 6.78
CA ASP A 252 -3.36 -13.94 5.99
C ASP A 252 -3.67 -12.48 6.39
N SER A 253 -4.93 -12.21 6.77
CA SER A 253 -5.38 -10.90 7.29
C SER A 253 -4.69 -10.52 8.60
N THR A 254 -4.60 -11.43 9.56
CA THR A 254 -3.97 -11.20 10.87
C THR A 254 -2.47 -10.98 10.74
N LEU A 255 -1.79 -11.80 9.94
CA LEU A 255 -0.37 -11.61 9.65
C LEU A 255 -0.14 -10.22 9.04
N LEU A 256 -0.92 -9.86 8.03
CA LEU A 256 -0.77 -8.57 7.35
C LEU A 256 -1.05 -7.40 8.30
N ALA A 257 -2.10 -7.51 9.12
CA ALA A 257 -2.44 -6.50 10.11
C ALA A 257 -1.30 -6.28 11.13
N ARG A 258 -0.66 -7.34 11.61
CA ARG A 258 0.50 -7.24 12.53
C ARG A 258 1.69 -6.55 11.88
N VAL A 259 1.98 -6.88 10.61
CA VAL A 259 3.05 -6.23 9.83
C VAL A 259 2.74 -4.75 9.61
N PHE A 260 1.50 -4.43 9.22
CA PHE A 260 1.05 -3.06 8.99
C PHE A 260 1.04 -2.25 10.27
N TYR A 261 0.67 -2.85 11.40
CA TYR A 261 0.68 -2.18 12.70
C TYR A 261 2.11 -1.74 13.06
N ALA A 262 3.07 -2.66 12.98
CA ALA A 262 4.47 -2.36 13.26
C ALA A 262 5.03 -1.26 12.34
N ALA A 263 4.70 -1.32 11.04
CA ALA A 263 5.12 -0.31 10.08
C ALA A 263 4.45 1.06 10.35
N THR A 264 3.16 1.06 10.70
CA THR A 264 2.38 2.28 10.96
C THR A 264 2.86 2.98 12.24
N ARG A 265 3.18 2.22 13.31
CA ARG A 265 3.80 2.77 14.53
C ARG A 265 5.12 3.47 14.23
N ILE A 266 6.00 2.84 13.47
CA ILE A 266 7.28 3.46 13.06
C ILE A 266 7.04 4.70 12.19
N TYR A 267 6.10 4.61 11.24
CA TYR A 267 5.79 5.70 10.32
C TYR A 267 5.25 6.94 11.04
N LEU A 268 4.28 6.75 11.94
CA LEU A 268 3.69 7.81 12.76
C LEU A 268 4.76 8.50 13.63
N SER A 269 5.56 7.72 14.36
CA SER A 269 6.69 8.27 15.12
C SER A 269 7.66 9.06 14.23
N GLY A 270 7.87 8.60 12.99
CA GLY A 270 8.72 9.26 12.02
C GLY A 270 8.20 10.60 11.50
N ILE A 271 6.94 10.97 11.72
CA ILE A 271 6.45 12.32 11.40
C ILE A 271 7.18 13.37 12.26
N PHE A 272 7.45 13.03 13.52
CA PHE A 272 8.03 13.94 14.51
C PHE A 272 9.53 13.73 14.73
N ASP A 273 10.01 12.48 14.62
CA ASP A 273 11.39 12.13 14.98
C ASP A 273 12.46 12.73 14.07
N TYR A 274 12.20 12.86 12.76
CA TYR A 274 13.20 13.39 11.81
C TYR A 274 13.57 14.86 12.05
N ARG A 275 12.63 15.68 12.56
CA ARG A 275 12.84 17.12 12.81
C ARG A 275 12.56 17.48 14.27
N ARG A 276 12.91 16.57 15.20
CA ARG A 276 12.61 16.66 16.65
C ARG A 276 12.91 18.04 17.24
N ALA A 277 14.07 18.62 16.92
CA ALA A 277 14.50 19.90 17.50
C ALA A 277 13.55 21.06 17.16
N GLU A 278 12.98 21.07 15.95
CA GLU A 278 12.08 22.14 15.51
C GLU A 278 10.68 21.96 16.05
N TRP A 279 10.17 20.72 16.02
CA TRP A 279 8.93 20.36 16.73
C TRP A 279 9.01 20.78 18.19
N THR A 280 10.12 20.45 18.86
CA THR A 280 10.31 20.86 20.25
C THR A 280 10.28 22.38 20.36
N ARG A 281 11.06 23.12 19.53
CA ARG A 281 11.11 24.59 19.55
C ARG A 281 9.73 25.24 19.40
N ARG A 282 8.92 24.80 18.43
CA ARG A 282 7.59 25.36 18.14
C ARG A 282 6.54 25.03 19.22
N LEU A 283 6.77 23.97 19.99
CA LEU A 283 5.90 23.55 21.10
C LEU A 283 6.33 24.11 22.46
N HIS A 284 7.44 24.88 22.55
CA HIS A 284 7.85 25.52 23.80
C HIS A 284 6.84 26.60 24.21
N GLY A 285 6.17 26.38 25.35
CA GLY A 285 5.17 27.31 25.91
C GLY A 285 3.89 26.62 26.39
N GLY A 286 3.59 25.42 25.89
CA GLY A 286 2.39 24.68 26.27
C GLY A 286 2.57 23.17 26.14
N GLY A 287 3.15 22.52 27.16
CA GLY A 287 3.09 21.07 27.31
C GLY A 287 3.85 20.24 26.27
N GLY A 288 5.18 20.34 26.25
CA GLY A 288 6.05 19.46 25.44
C GLY A 288 5.98 17.95 25.77
N GLY A 289 5.09 17.53 26.68
CA GLY A 289 4.84 16.13 27.00
C GLY A 289 4.27 15.33 25.82
N GLY A 290 3.45 15.96 24.96
CA GLY A 290 2.79 15.26 23.87
C GLY A 290 3.70 14.86 22.71
N LEU A 291 4.91 15.43 22.62
CA LEU A 291 5.89 14.97 21.64
C LEU A 291 6.48 13.60 22.04
N MET A 292 6.59 13.33 23.35
CA MET A 292 7.17 12.08 23.85
C MET A 292 6.23 10.89 23.71
N THR A 293 4.91 11.12 23.76
CA THR A 293 3.87 10.07 23.60
C THR A 293 3.77 9.58 22.16
N VAL A 294 4.11 10.43 21.18
CA VAL A 294 4.03 10.09 19.75
C VAL A 294 5.31 9.44 19.23
N MET A 295 6.44 9.63 19.92
CA MET A 295 7.75 9.18 19.48
C MET A 295 8.14 7.86 20.13
N LEU A 296 8.60 6.91 19.32
CA LEU A 296 9.07 5.61 19.80
C LEU A 296 10.50 5.70 20.33
N ALA A 297 10.76 4.92 21.39
CA ALA A 297 12.11 4.67 21.85
C ALA A 297 12.87 3.76 20.86
N ARG A 298 14.21 3.76 20.92
CA ARG A 298 15.04 3.06 19.93
C ARG A 298 14.83 1.55 19.94
N ASP A 299 14.66 0.98 21.12
CA ASP A 299 14.36 -0.43 21.37
C ASP A 299 12.98 -0.82 20.81
N GLU A 300 11.97 0.03 20.95
CA GLU A 300 10.65 -0.19 20.35
C GLU A 300 10.69 -0.18 18.82
N VAL A 301 11.43 0.78 18.23
CA VAL A 301 11.65 0.82 16.77
C VAL A 301 12.33 -0.46 16.32
N ASP A 302 13.37 -0.91 17.01
CA ASP A 302 14.11 -2.13 16.70
C ASP A 302 13.21 -3.39 16.80
N ALA A 303 12.32 -3.46 17.79
CA ALA A 303 11.36 -4.55 17.94
C ALA A 303 10.32 -4.59 16.81
N HIS A 304 9.80 -3.42 16.40
CA HIS A 304 8.90 -3.32 15.25
C HIS A 304 9.60 -3.67 13.93
N VAL A 305 10.85 -3.24 13.73
CA VAL A 305 11.65 -3.64 12.57
C VAL A 305 11.80 -5.16 12.52
N GLU A 306 12.15 -5.80 13.63
CA GLU A 306 12.32 -7.26 13.68
C GLU A 306 11.00 -8.00 13.39
N THR A 307 9.88 -7.49 13.91
CA THR A 307 8.53 -8.02 13.62
C THR A 307 8.23 -7.98 12.12
N ILE A 308 8.47 -6.85 11.46
CA ILE A 308 8.26 -6.70 10.01
C ILE A 308 9.12 -7.70 9.24
N LEU A 309 10.42 -7.80 9.56
CA LEU A 309 11.35 -8.69 8.83
C LEU A 309 11.03 -10.17 9.02
N THR A 310 10.62 -10.57 10.22
CA THR A 310 10.28 -11.95 10.55
C THR A 310 8.99 -12.39 9.85
N LEU A 311 7.90 -11.63 10.05
CA LEU A 311 6.59 -11.98 9.49
C LEU A 311 6.57 -11.88 7.96
N THR A 312 7.19 -10.84 7.38
CA THR A 312 7.34 -10.74 5.92
C THR A 312 8.16 -11.91 5.37
N GLY A 313 9.22 -12.30 6.08
CA GLY A 313 10.04 -13.44 5.69
C GLY A 313 9.30 -14.78 5.74
N ALA A 314 8.35 -14.94 6.66
CA ALA A 314 7.48 -16.12 6.74
C ALA A 314 6.44 -16.12 5.61
N ALA A 315 5.76 -15.00 5.40
CA ALA A 315 4.74 -14.86 4.36
C ALA A 315 5.29 -15.12 2.95
N LEU A 316 6.46 -14.56 2.62
CA LEU A 316 7.13 -14.78 1.32
C LEU A 316 7.71 -16.19 1.14
N LYS A 317 7.88 -16.98 2.21
CA LYS A 317 8.25 -18.40 2.09
C LYS A 317 7.02 -19.24 1.77
N GLY A 318 5.91 -18.99 2.47
CA GLY A 318 4.63 -19.69 2.24
C GLY A 318 4.09 -19.53 0.82
N SER A 319 4.27 -18.35 0.21
CA SER A 319 3.90 -18.09 -1.19
C SER A 319 4.76 -18.89 -2.20
N SER A 320 6.02 -19.18 -1.88
CA SER A 320 6.97 -19.84 -2.78
C SER A 320 6.93 -21.37 -2.74
N GLU A 321 6.45 -21.97 -1.64
CA GLU A 321 6.50 -23.43 -1.43
C GLU A 321 5.25 -24.19 -1.90
N GLY A 322 4.32 -23.52 -2.61
CA GLY A 322 3.15 -24.20 -3.18
C GLY A 322 2.29 -24.86 -2.11
N GLY A 323 1.99 -24.12 -1.03
CA GLY A 323 1.00 -24.52 -0.03
C GLY A 323 -0.28 -25.00 -0.72
N ARG A 324 -0.86 -26.09 -0.20
CA ARG A 324 -1.88 -26.95 -0.83
C ARG A 324 -3.08 -26.26 -1.47
N ASP A 325 -3.30 -24.97 -1.19
CA ASP A 325 -4.49 -24.21 -1.63
C ASP A 325 -4.19 -22.95 -2.47
N GLY A 326 -2.93 -22.66 -2.84
CA GLY A 326 -2.59 -21.56 -3.76
C GLY A 326 -2.98 -20.15 -3.29
N ARG A 327 -3.32 -19.96 -2.01
CA ARG A 327 -3.58 -18.66 -1.37
C ARG A 327 -2.31 -18.20 -0.66
N GLY A 328 -1.70 -17.15 -1.17
CA GLY A 328 -0.67 -16.41 -0.46
C GLY A 328 -0.88 -14.92 -0.71
N LEU A 329 -0.57 -14.10 0.29
CA LEU A 329 -0.58 -12.65 0.17
C LEU A 329 0.29 -12.18 -1.00
N SER A 330 -0.18 -11.14 -1.69
CA SER A 330 0.62 -10.52 -2.75
C SER A 330 1.91 -9.93 -2.16
N PRO A 331 3.10 -10.24 -2.72
CA PRO A 331 4.38 -9.69 -2.25
C PRO A 331 4.45 -8.16 -2.21
N VAL A 332 3.64 -7.49 -3.05
CA VAL A 332 3.52 -6.02 -3.11
C VAL A 332 3.09 -5.40 -1.80
N LEU A 333 2.24 -6.11 -1.04
CA LEU A 333 1.72 -5.62 0.23
C LEU A 333 2.85 -5.37 1.25
N PHE A 334 3.99 -6.04 1.08
CA PHE A 334 5.16 -5.90 1.96
C PHE A 334 6.12 -4.77 1.55
N LEU A 335 5.91 -4.08 0.43
CA LEU A 335 6.78 -2.98 -0.01
C LEU A 335 6.77 -1.80 0.98
N PHE A 336 5.59 -1.40 1.44
CA PHE A 336 5.44 -0.33 2.44
C PHE A 336 6.15 -0.69 3.76
N PRO A 337 5.83 -1.84 4.41
CA PRO A 337 6.49 -2.24 5.65
C PRO A 337 8.01 -2.35 5.51
N LEU A 338 8.51 -2.93 4.41
CA LEU A 338 9.95 -3.06 4.17
C LEU A 338 10.64 -1.71 3.93
N ARG A 339 9.98 -0.75 3.25
CA ARG A 339 10.53 0.60 3.09
C ARG A 339 10.67 1.31 4.43
N VAL A 340 9.67 1.19 5.32
CA VAL A 340 9.70 1.76 6.66
C VAL A 340 10.76 1.10 7.53
N ALA A 341 10.77 -0.24 7.57
CA ALA A 341 11.77 -1.01 8.33
C ALA A 341 13.19 -0.70 7.84
N GLY A 342 13.40 -0.63 6.53
CA GLY A 342 14.67 -0.25 5.91
C GLY A 342 15.11 1.16 6.29
N ALA A 343 14.18 2.11 6.41
CA ALA A 343 14.50 3.48 6.82
C ALA A 343 15.07 3.55 8.25
N ARG A 344 14.66 2.62 9.12
CA ARG A 344 15.01 2.59 10.53
C ARG A 344 16.04 1.54 10.93
N ALA A 345 16.44 0.67 9.99
CA ALA A 345 17.42 -0.38 10.25
C ALA A 345 18.77 0.20 10.71
N ALA A 346 19.10 -0.02 11.98
CA ALA A 346 20.31 0.50 12.64
C ALA A 346 21.58 -0.12 12.05
N ASP A 347 21.57 -1.44 11.90
CA ASP A 347 22.76 -2.24 11.68
C ASP A 347 22.78 -2.89 10.30
N LYS A 348 23.99 -3.31 9.89
CA LYS A 348 24.22 -3.92 8.58
C LYS A 348 23.44 -5.22 8.39
N ARG A 349 23.16 -5.99 9.46
CA ARG A 349 22.44 -7.26 9.37
C ARG A 349 20.97 -7.01 9.02
N ARG A 350 20.29 -6.10 9.73
CA ARG A 350 18.91 -5.73 9.42
C ARG A 350 18.79 -5.09 8.03
N ARG A 351 19.71 -4.21 7.64
CA ARG A 351 19.76 -3.63 6.28
C ARG A 351 19.93 -4.71 5.21
N ALA A 352 20.83 -5.68 5.43
CA ALA A 352 21.00 -6.81 4.51
C ALA A 352 19.74 -7.68 4.41
N ARG A 353 19.04 -7.89 5.53
CA ARG A 353 17.77 -8.63 5.54
C ARG A 353 16.66 -7.92 4.76
N VAL A 354 16.56 -6.59 4.87
CA VAL A 354 15.62 -5.79 4.05
C VAL A 354 15.91 -5.96 2.56
N VAL A 355 17.18 -5.84 2.15
CA VAL A 355 17.61 -6.05 0.76
C VAL A 355 17.24 -7.44 0.28
N GLU A 356 17.47 -8.47 1.10
CA GLU A 356 17.15 -9.86 0.75
C GLU A 356 15.65 -10.02 0.47
N LEU A 357 14.79 -9.50 1.35
CA LEU A 357 13.32 -9.60 1.20
C LEU A 357 12.82 -8.81 -0.02
N LEU A 358 13.33 -7.60 -0.26
CA LEU A 358 13.04 -6.85 -1.49
C LEU A 358 13.52 -7.60 -2.74
N GLY A 359 14.67 -8.26 -2.66
CA GLY A 359 15.19 -9.11 -3.73
C GLY A 359 14.28 -10.29 -4.07
N ARG A 360 13.61 -10.88 -3.07
CA ARG A 360 12.59 -11.92 -3.28
C ARG A 360 11.35 -11.37 -4.00
N ILE A 361 10.82 -10.24 -3.52
CA ILE A 361 9.68 -9.56 -4.16
C ILE A 361 10.00 -9.22 -5.63
N ARG A 362 11.22 -8.73 -5.90
CA ARG A 362 11.70 -8.51 -7.26
C ARG A 362 11.78 -9.80 -8.07
N GLY A 363 12.25 -10.90 -7.46
CA GLY A 363 12.32 -12.22 -8.08
C GLY A 363 10.96 -12.77 -8.52
N GLU A 364 9.88 -12.37 -7.84
CA GLU A 364 8.50 -12.68 -8.19
C GLU A 364 7.91 -11.76 -9.29
N GLY A 365 8.72 -10.85 -9.87
CA GLY A 365 8.35 -9.98 -10.99
C GLY A 365 8.08 -8.54 -10.61
N PHE A 366 8.04 -8.20 -9.32
CA PHE A 366 7.73 -6.85 -8.84
C PHE A 366 8.97 -5.94 -8.85
N VAL A 367 9.30 -5.40 -10.04
CA VAL A 367 10.48 -4.57 -10.29
C VAL A 367 10.56 -3.34 -9.37
N VAL A 368 9.42 -2.80 -8.93
CA VAL A 368 9.35 -1.67 -7.97
C VAL A 368 10.15 -1.90 -6.68
N ALA A 369 10.36 -3.15 -6.26
CA ALA A 369 11.20 -3.46 -5.10
C ALA A 369 12.66 -2.98 -5.30
N ALA A 370 13.15 -2.94 -6.54
CA ALA A 370 14.47 -2.39 -6.87
C ALA A 370 14.55 -0.88 -6.67
N ALA A 371 13.47 -0.15 -6.96
CA ALA A 371 13.39 1.30 -6.73
C ALA A 371 13.48 1.62 -5.24
N ILE A 372 12.73 0.88 -4.43
CA ILE A 372 12.75 0.98 -2.95
C ILE A 372 14.14 0.63 -2.41
N GLU A 373 14.77 -0.43 -2.90
CA GLU A 373 16.15 -0.81 -2.53
C GLU A 373 17.14 0.31 -2.88
N GLY A 374 17.00 0.93 -4.06
CA GLY A 374 17.81 2.04 -4.54
C GLY A 374 17.69 3.29 -3.66
N ASP A 375 16.47 3.69 -3.32
CA ASP A 375 16.19 4.82 -2.43
C ASP A 375 16.77 4.61 -1.01
N LEU A 376 16.62 3.41 -0.45
CA LEU A 376 17.20 3.06 0.85
C LEU A 376 18.74 3.16 0.83
N ARG A 377 19.39 2.60 -0.20
CA ARG A 377 20.86 2.59 -0.33
C ARG A 377 21.46 3.93 -0.70
N GLY A 378 20.78 4.70 -1.54
CA GLY A 378 21.28 5.94 -2.13
C GLY A 378 20.90 7.18 -1.31
N GLY A 379 19.67 7.21 -0.78
CA GLY A 379 19.13 8.34 -0.05
C GLY A 379 19.25 8.17 1.46
N VAL A 380 18.70 7.08 2.01
CA VAL A 380 18.53 6.97 3.47
C VAL A 380 19.82 6.58 4.19
N TRP A 381 20.44 5.46 3.81
CA TRP A 381 21.60 4.91 4.52
C TRP A 381 22.92 5.65 4.27
N ARG A 382 22.94 6.59 3.31
CA ARG A 382 24.09 7.47 3.09
C ARG A 382 24.03 8.76 3.90
N ARG A 383 22.83 9.16 4.34
CA ARG A 383 22.60 10.41 5.09
C ARG A 383 22.60 10.20 6.60
N GLY A 384 22.48 8.96 7.07
CA GLY A 384 22.58 8.58 8.48
C GLY A 384 23.58 7.47 8.67
#